data_AF-A0A819HU86-F1
#
_entry.id   AF-A0A819HU86-F1
#
_cell.length_a   1.000
_cell.length_b   1.000
_cell.length_c   1.000
_cell.angle_alpha   90.00
_cell.angle_beta   90.00
_cell.angle_gamma   90.00
#
_symmetry.space_group_name_H-M   'P 1'
#
loop_
_entity.id
_entity.type
_entity.pdbx_description
1 polymer ?
#
loop_
_entity_poly.entity_id
_entity_poly.type
_entity_poly.pdbx_seq_one_letter_code
_entity_poly.pdbx_strand_id
1 'polypeptide(L)'
;MLKDLNHSGKNLLNIIILDACRYDEGNDTWKTKVMNEETCLTPAFGKALTSHVEIPKKSQFALIFSFDPGTVSFSGKPGGNSFFTSTLLNHLERPNVRLEDIMGEVIKEMLHKSFNRQRPWINSCLTEPFYFKKGL
;
A
#
# COMPACT_ATOMS: atom_id res chain seq x y z
N MET A 1 -1.43 -14.69 -7.73
CA MET A 1 -1.01 -13.97 -6.49
C MET A 1 -2.21 -13.72 -5.59
N LEU A 2 -3.04 -12.69 -5.77
CA LEU A 2 -4.20 -12.46 -4.86
C LEU A 2 -5.22 -13.61 -4.84
N LYS A 3 -5.41 -14.30 -5.98
CA LYS A 3 -6.29 -15.48 -6.11
C LYS A 3 -5.86 -16.67 -5.25
N ASP A 4 -4.56 -16.78 -4.95
CA ASP A 4 -3.98 -17.99 -4.35
C ASP A 4 -3.74 -17.86 -2.84
N LEU A 5 -3.87 -16.65 -2.28
CA LEU A 5 -3.53 -16.30 -0.90
C LEU A 5 -4.39 -16.98 0.18
N ASN A 6 -5.44 -17.71 -0.21
CA ASN A 6 -6.44 -18.25 0.71
C ASN A 6 -6.65 -19.75 0.59
N HIS A 7 -5.82 -20.44 -0.18
CA HIS A 7 -6.01 -21.88 -0.41
C HIS A 7 -5.45 -22.78 0.71
N SER A 8 -4.79 -22.26 1.75
CA SER A 8 -3.98 -23.10 2.64
C SER A 8 -3.94 -22.77 4.15
N GLY A 9 -4.94 -22.11 4.75
CA GLY A 9 -4.86 -21.80 6.19
C GLY A 9 -6.18 -21.71 6.95
N LYS A 10 -6.16 -22.05 8.25
CA LYS A 10 -7.26 -21.79 9.21
C LYS A 10 -7.48 -20.29 9.45
N ASN A 11 -6.43 -19.47 9.28
CA ASN A 11 -6.49 -18.01 9.29
C ASN A 11 -6.28 -17.51 7.86
N LEU A 12 -7.25 -16.74 7.37
CA LEU A 12 -7.28 -16.19 6.01
C LEU A 12 -6.82 -14.72 6.00
N LEU A 13 -5.96 -14.32 6.93
CA LEU A 13 -5.43 -12.96 7.02
C LEU A 13 -4.14 -12.84 6.19
N ASN A 14 -4.15 -11.92 5.24
CA ASN A 14 -3.02 -11.64 4.36
C ASN A 14 -2.64 -10.15 4.42
N ILE A 15 -1.44 -9.84 4.89
CA ILE A 15 -0.91 -8.46 4.87
C ILE A 15 0.21 -8.42 3.83
N ILE A 16 0.05 -7.59 2.81
CA ILE A 16 1.02 -7.40 1.74
C ILE A 16 1.48 -5.96 1.76
N ILE A 17 2.79 -5.76 1.85
CA ILE A 17 3.42 -4.45 1.88
C ILE A 17 4.29 -4.33 0.64
N LEU A 18 3.99 -3.34 -0.20
CA LEU A 18 4.68 -3.08 -1.45
C LEU A 18 5.43 -1.74 -1.38
N ASP A 19 6.73 -1.85 -1.13
CA ASP A 19 7.67 -0.74 -1.26
C ASP A 19 8.38 -0.82 -2.61
N ALA A 20 7.93 -0.01 -3.57
CA ALA A 20 8.44 -0.02 -4.94
C ALA A 20 8.79 1.41 -5.35
N CYS A 21 10.08 1.71 -5.43
CA CYS A 21 10.55 3.00 -5.93
C CYS A 21 10.31 3.08 -7.44
N ARG A 22 9.22 3.73 -7.84
CA ARG A 22 8.99 4.15 -9.23
C ARG A 22 9.84 5.40 -9.49
N TYR A 23 11.07 5.21 -9.95
CA TYR A 23 11.80 6.28 -10.65
C TYR A 23 11.95 5.84 -12.10
N ASP A 24 11.02 6.30 -12.93
CA ASP A 24 11.00 6.03 -14.35
C ASP A 24 10.90 7.41 -15.02
N GLU A 25 11.96 7.87 -15.73
CA GLU A 25 11.98 9.18 -16.43
C GLU A 25 10.94 9.28 -17.57
N GLY A 26 10.23 8.20 -17.88
CA GLY A 26 9.10 8.12 -18.82
C GLY A 26 7.86 7.56 -18.14
N ASN A 27 6.93 8.45 -17.77
CA ASN A 27 5.72 8.15 -17.00
C ASN A 27 4.64 7.40 -17.81
N ASP A 28 4.89 6.13 -18.16
CA ASP A 28 3.96 5.30 -18.95
C ASP A 28 3.48 4.02 -18.22
N THR A 29 4.05 3.69 -17.07
CA THR A 29 3.84 2.39 -16.41
C THR A 29 2.51 2.29 -15.65
N TRP A 30 1.77 3.40 -15.48
CA TRP A 30 0.54 3.46 -14.68
C TRP A 30 -0.52 4.45 -15.21
N LYS A 31 -0.27 5.07 -16.37
CA LYS A 31 -1.32 5.65 -17.21
C LYS A 31 -1.77 4.57 -18.19
N THR A 32 -3.08 4.32 -18.29
CA THR A 32 -3.58 3.59 -19.46
C THR A 32 -3.18 4.41 -20.67
N LYS A 33 -2.47 3.83 -21.64
CA LYS A 33 -2.21 4.47 -22.93
C LYS A 33 -3.56 4.60 -23.64
N VAL A 34 -4.31 5.67 -23.35
CA VAL A 34 -5.55 5.98 -24.04
C VAL A 34 -5.15 6.62 -25.37
N MET A 35 -5.18 5.82 -26.43
CA MET A 35 -5.30 6.35 -27.78
C MET A 35 -6.74 6.88 -27.93
N ASN A 36 -6.95 8.15 -27.59
CA ASN A 36 -7.96 9.09 -28.13
C ASN A 36 -8.29 10.20 -27.10
N GLU A 37 -8.41 11.42 -27.62
CA GLU A 37 -8.19 12.71 -26.97
C GLU A 37 -9.30 13.24 -26.04
N GLU A 38 -10.30 12.43 -25.63
CA GLU A 38 -11.54 13.00 -25.04
C GLU A 38 -12.11 12.33 -23.78
N THR A 39 -11.40 11.48 -23.04
CA THR A 39 -11.97 10.87 -21.83
C THR A 39 -11.06 10.93 -20.60
N CYS A 40 -11.66 11.37 -19.48
CA CYS A 40 -11.08 11.47 -18.14
C CYS A 40 -10.07 10.36 -17.84
N LEU A 41 -8.91 10.78 -17.34
CA LEU A 41 -7.82 9.92 -16.86
C LEU A 41 -8.36 8.93 -15.83
N THR A 42 -8.64 7.69 -16.25
CA THR A 42 -9.06 6.64 -15.33
C THR A 42 -7.83 6.02 -14.68
N PRO A 43 -7.74 5.95 -13.34
CA PRO A 43 -6.62 5.31 -12.67
C PRO A 43 -6.54 3.83 -13.09
N ALA A 44 -5.47 3.44 -13.79
CA ALA A 44 -5.27 2.07 -14.28
C ALA A 44 -5.25 1.03 -13.14
N PHE A 45 -4.86 1.47 -11.95
CA PHE A 45 -4.73 0.61 -10.77
C PHE A 45 -6.08 0.14 -10.21
N GLY A 46 -7.11 0.98 -10.26
CA GLY A 46 -8.46 0.60 -9.83
C GLY A 46 -9.03 -0.54 -10.65
N LYS A 47 -8.82 -0.53 -11.99
CA LYS A 47 -9.22 -1.62 -12.90
C LYS A 47 -8.27 -2.83 -12.83
N ALA A 48 -6.97 -2.64 -12.67
CA ALA A 48 -6.01 -3.75 -12.56
C ALA A 48 -6.22 -4.58 -11.27
N LEU A 49 -6.55 -3.92 -10.15
CA LEU A 49 -6.88 -4.60 -8.90
C LEU A 49 -8.28 -5.24 -8.88
N THR A 50 -9.21 -4.79 -9.73
CA THR A 50 -10.61 -5.27 -9.67
C THR A 50 -11.01 -6.17 -10.83
N SER A 51 -10.34 -6.09 -11.98
CA SER A 51 -10.78 -6.78 -13.20
C SER A 51 -10.68 -8.30 -13.11
N HIS A 52 -9.78 -8.84 -12.27
CA HIS A 52 -9.53 -10.28 -12.17
C HIS A 52 -9.22 -10.75 -10.75
N VAL A 53 -9.54 -9.98 -9.71
CA VAL A 53 -9.24 -10.40 -8.33
C VAL A 53 -10.50 -10.98 -7.70
N GLU A 54 -10.59 -12.30 -7.72
CA GLU A 54 -11.56 -13.03 -6.91
C GLU A 54 -10.97 -13.19 -5.50
N ILE A 55 -11.45 -12.37 -4.57
CA ILE A 55 -11.16 -12.55 -3.15
C ILE A 55 -12.23 -13.50 -2.59
N PRO A 56 -11.83 -14.65 -1.99
CA PRO A 56 -12.78 -15.53 -1.32
C PRO A 56 -13.56 -14.77 -0.24
N LYS A 57 -14.87 -15.03 -0.11
CA LYS A 57 -15.78 -14.30 0.80
C LYS A 57 -15.35 -14.25 2.28
N LYS A 58 -14.45 -15.15 2.71
CA LYS A 58 -13.90 -15.23 4.08
C LYS A 58 -12.47 -14.71 4.21
N SER A 59 -11.86 -14.28 3.12
CA SER A 59 -10.51 -13.72 3.10
C SER A 59 -10.49 -12.37 3.77
N GLN A 60 -9.47 -12.15 4.60
CA GLN A 60 -9.13 -10.84 5.13
C GLN A 60 -7.79 -10.42 4.55
N PHE A 61 -7.70 -9.21 4.02
CA PHE A 61 -6.41 -8.71 3.54
C PHE A 61 -6.19 -7.24 3.84
N ALA A 62 -4.92 -6.85 3.86
CA ALA A 62 -4.47 -5.47 3.79
C ALA A 62 -3.35 -5.37 2.75
N LEU A 63 -3.56 -4.56 1.73
CA LEU A 63 -2.56 -4.18 0.73
C LEU A 63 -2.07 -2.78 1.07
N ILE A 64 -0.78 -2.65 1.34
CA ILE A 64 -0.16 -1.41 1.77
C ILE A 64 0.87 -1.01 0.72
N PHE A 65 0.67 0.14 0.10
CA PHE A 65 1.54 0.72 -0.90
C PHE A 65 2.32 1.88 -0.30
N SER A 66 3.60 1.97 -0.65
CA SER A 66 4.50 3.06 -0.26
C SER A 66 4.09 4.44 -0.82
N PHE A 67 3.22 4.48 -1.84
CA PHE A 67 2.77 5.69 -2.54
C PHE A 67 1.32 5.52 -3.01
N ASP A 68 0.66 6.63 -3.34
CA ASP A 68 -0.67 6.65 -3.95
C ASP A 68 -0.58 6.66 -5.48
N PRO A 69 -1.61 6.16 -6.19
CA PRO A 69 -1.61 6.21 -7.65
C PRO A 69 -1.46 7.66 -8.12
N GLY A 70 -0.44 7.98 -8.90
CA GLY A 70 -0.13 9.38 -9.17
C GLY A 70 1.29 9.79 -8.83
N THR A 71 1.88 9.17 -7.82
CA THR A 71 3.08 9.68 -7.16
C THR A 71 4.23 8.66 -7.14
N VAL A 72 5.38 9.10 -6.64
CA VAL A 72 6.61 8.32 -6.59
C VAL A 72 7.03 8.07 -5.14
N SER A 73 7.70 6.94 -4.89
CA SER A 73 8.33 6.67 -3.61
C SER A 73 9.73 7.27 -3.57
N PHE A 74 10.04 8.04 -2.52
CA PHE A 74 11.37 8.61 -2.34
C PHE A 74 12.33 7.57 -1.74
N SER A 75 13.48 7.39 -2.40
CA SER A 75 14.61 6.67 -1.82
C SER A 75 15.09 7.38 -0.56
N GLY A 76 15.48 6.59 0.44
CA GLY A 76 16.02 7.11 1.68
C GLY A 76 17.48 7.54 1.58
N LYS A 77 18.15 7.62 2.72
CA LYS A 77 19.59 7.87 2.76
C LYS A 77 20.34 6.75 1.99
N PRO A 78 21.47 7.06 1.33
CA PRO A 78 22.30 6.03 0.70
C PRO A 78 22.64 4.91 1.69
N GLY A 79 22.39 3.66 1.29
CA GLY A 79 22.61 2.46 2.12
C GLY A 79 21.57 2.21 3.21
N GLY A 80 20.47 2.98 3.26
CA GLY A 80 19.39 2.83 4.24
C GLY A 80 18.05 2.41 3.64
N ASN A 81 17.04 2.28 4.51
CA ASN A 81 15.65 2.02 4.12
C ASN A 81 15.04 3.21 3.36
N SER A 82 14.05 2.95 2.51
CA SER A 82 13.24 4.01 1.88
C SER A 82 12.56 4.90 2.94
N PHE A 83 12.05 6.07 2.53
CA PHE A 83 11.27 6.92 3.44
C PHE A 83 10.05 6.20 4.00
N PHE A 84 9.39 5.40 3.16
CA PHE A 84 8.24 4.60 3.58
C PHE A 84 8.63 3.51 4.59
N THR A 85 9.59 2.65 4.24
CA THR A 85 9.99 1.53 5.09
C THR A 85 10.57 2.02 6.43
N SER A 86 11.41 3.05 6.40
CA SER A 86 11.95 3.64 7.65
C SER A 86 10.85 4.20 8.55
N THR A 87 9.88 4.94 7.98
CA THR A 87 8.77 5.51 8.74
C THR A 87 7.86 4.41 9.28
N LEU A 88 7.52 3.42 8.46
CA LEU A 88 6.69 2.28 8.86
C LEU A 88 7.29 1.53 10.05
N LEU A 89 8.58 1.17 9.98
CA LEU A 89 9.26 0.44 11.06
C LEU A 89 9.16 1.14 12.41
N ASN A 90 9.31 2.47 12.44
CA ASN A 90 9.19 3.27 13.66
C ASN A 90 7.80 3.13 14.33
N HIS A 91 6.74 2.99 13.53
CA HIS A 91 5.39 2.85 14.07
C HIS A 91 5.00 1.41 14.40
N LEU A 92 5.64 0.40 13.78
CA LEU A 92 5.35 -1.02 13.98
C LEU A 92 5.77 -1.55 15.36
N GLU A 93 6.79 -0.95 15.99
CA GLU A 93 7.30 -1.40 17.28
C GLU A 93 6.35 -1.13 18.46
N ARG A 94 5.32 -0.31 18.24
CA ARG A 94 4.41 0.18 19.25
C ARG A 94 3.36 -0.89 19.61
N PRO A 95 3.25 -1.27 20.89
CA PRO A 95 2.28 -2.27 21.32
C PRO A 95 0.85 -1.72 21.27
N ASN A 96 -0.12 -2.58 21.02
CA ASN A 96 -1.55 -2.32 21.10
C ASN A 96 -2.08 -1.21 20.18
N VAL A 97 -1.39 -0.93 19.07
CA VAL A 97 -1.86 0.01 18.04
C VAL A 97 -2.40 -0.77 16.84
N ARG A 98 -3.60 -0.40 16.38
CA ARG A 98 -4.24 -1.03 15.22
C ARG A 98 -3.47 -0.68 13.94
N LEU A 99 -3.48 -1.58 12.96
CA LEU A 99 -2.86 -1.33 11.65
C LEU A 99 -3.37 -0.02 11.01
N GLU A 100 -4.67 0.24 11.09
CA GLU A 100 -5.28 1.45 10.52
C GLU A 100 -4.74 2.72 11.18
N ASP A 101 -4.55 2.70 12.50
CA ASP A 101 -4.00 3.83 13.24
C ASP A 101 -2.50 4.03 12.92
N ILE A 102 -1.74 2.93 12.85
CA ILE A 102 -0.33 2.93 12.40
C ILE A 102 -0.24 3.60 11.03
N MET A 103 -1.06 3.17 10.07
CA MET A 103 -1.01 3.71 8.71
C MET A 103 -1.44 5.19 8.65
N GLY A 104 -2.43 5.58 9.45
CA GLY A 104 -2.83 6.99 9.56
C GLY A 104 -1.69 7.90 10.04
N GLU A 105 -0.87 7.43 10.97
CA GLU A 105 0.30 8.17 11.44
C GLU A 105 1.45 8.15 10.44
N VAL A 106 1.74 6.99 9.84
CA VAL A 106 2.73 6.88 8.75
C VAL A 106 2.40 7.87 7.64
N ILE A 107 1.12 7.99 7.25
CA ILE A 107 0.67 8.97 6.25
C ILE A 107 0.98 10.40 6.70
N LYS A 108 0.65 10.77 7.94
CA LYS A 108 0.93 12.13 8.48
C LYS A 108 2.43 12.44 8.44
N GLU A 109 3.26 11.51 8.89
CA GLU A 109 4.71 11.70 8.93
C GLU A 109 5.31 11.78 7.52
N MET A 110 4.83 10.95 6.59
CA MET A 110 5.28 10.99 5.20
C MET A 110 4.87 12.27 4.47
N LEU A 111 3.66 12.77 4.69
CA LEU A 111 3.25 14.07 4.16
C LEU A 111 4.16 15.19 4.67
N HIS A 112 4.50 15.17 5.96
CA HIS A 112 5.42 16.14 6.54
C HIS A 112 6.85 16.03 5.95
N LYS A 113 7.45 14.84 5.95
CA LYS A 113 8.82 14.61 5.45
C LYS A 113 8.98 14.84 3.95
N SER A 114 7.94 14.56 3.17
CA SER A 114 8.00 14.65 1.70
C SER A 114 7.53 15.99 1.15
N PHE A 115 7.13 16.95 1.99
CA PHE A 115 6.47 18.19 1.58
C PHE A 115 5.19 17.91 0.76
N ASN A 116 4.33 17.02 1.27
CA ASN A 116 3.09 16.58 0.65
C ASN A 116 3.24 15.89 -0.72
N ARG A 117 4.42 15.32 -1.03
CA ARG A 117 4.70 14.68 -2.32
C ARG A 117 4.54 13.16 -2.33
N GLN A 118 4.56 12.53 -1.17
CA GLN A 118 4.37 11.08 -1.04
C GLN A 118 3.35 10.79 0.05
N ARG A 119 2.34 9.99 -0.31
CA ARG A 119 1.29 9.54 0.58
C ARG A 119 1.12 8.02 0.42
N PRO A 120 1.47 7.20 1.42
CA PRO A 120 1.17 5.78 1.40
C PRO A 120 -0.33 5.51 1.26
N TRP A 121 -0.67 4.41 0.60
CA TRP A 121 -2.05 4.05 0.35
C TRP A 121 -2.34 2.62 0.82
N ILE A 122 -3.48 2.44 1.50
CA ILE A 122 -3.92 1.15 2.02
C ILE A 122 -5.27 0.76 1.41
N ASN A 123 -5.38 -0.50 1.00
CA ASN A 123 -6.62 -1.14 0.61
C ASN A 123 -6.82 -2.38 1.49
N SER A 124 -7.88 -2.43 2.29
CA SER A 124 -8.07 -3.51 3.26
C SER A 124 -9.52 -3.96 3.35
N CYS A 125 -9.70 -5.24 3.69
CA CYS A 125 -10.99 -5.84 4.02
C CYS A 125 -10.92 -6.63 5.34
N LEU A 126 -10.13 -6.12 6.29
CA LEU A 126 -10.05 -6.69 7.63
C LEU A 126 -11.41 -6.59 8.31
N THR A 127 -11.88 -7.69 8.89
CA THR A 127 -13.16 -7.71 9.64
C THR A 127 -12.93 -7.45 11.12
N GLU A 128 -11.72 -7.71 11.61
CA GLU A 128 -11.30 -7.47 12.99
C GLU A 128 -10.02 -6.62 13.01
N PRO A 129 -9.81 -5.81 14.07
CA PRO A 129 -8.59 -5.01 14.18
C PRO A 129 -7.33 -5.88 14.21
N PHE A 130 -6.36 -5.55 13.37
CA PHE A 130 -5.05 -6.19 13.38
C PHE A 130 -4.04 -5.38 14.20
N TYR A 131 -3.24 -6.08 15.00
CA TYR A 131 -2.16 -5.51 15.79
C TYR A 131 -0.86 -6.26 15.45
N PHE A 132 0.17 -5.54 15.01
CA PHE A 132 1.49 -6.16 14.79
C PHE A 132 2.12 -6.62 16.10
N LYS A 133 1.88 -5.87 17.18
CA LYS A 133 2.36 -6.18 18.51
C LYS A 133 1.19 -6.09 19.48
N LYS A 134 0.50 -7.22 19.68
CA LYS A 134 -0.48 -7.34 20.76
C LYS A 134 0.28 -7.42 22.08
N GLY A 135 0.01 -6.51 23.01
CA GLY A 135 0.58 -6.56 24.36
C GLY A 135 0.16 -7.85 25.04
N LEU A 136 1.11 -8.50 25.71
CA LEU A 136 0.85 -9.53 26.71
C LEU A 136 0.27 -8.89 27.97
#